data_AF-A0A956YVN5-F1
#
_entry.id   AF-A0A956YVN5-F1
#
_cell.length_a   1.000
_cell.length_b   1.000
_cell.length_c   1.000
_cell.angle_alpha   90.00
_cell.angle_beta   90.00
_cell.angle_gamma   90.00
#
_symmetry.space_group_name_H-M   'P 1'
#
loop_
_entity.id
_entity.type
_entity.pdbx_description
1 polymer ?
#
loop_
_entity_poly.entity_id
_entity_poly.type
_entity_poly.pdbx_seq_one_letter_code
_entity_poly.pdbx_strand_id
1 'polypeptide(L)'
;MFTAPDPGAPIYWLGGSPCSGKSSVAQHLARDYGISLYSCDDALERHMAQATPQVQPTMARLTHMTPDEVWLEPVKAQVLRVKRIFREEFLMILADIASLPRPLIVEGAAVMPDLVVSLLIDSAQAIW
;
A
#
# COMPACT_ATOMS: atom_id res chain seq x y z
N MET A 1 23.73 -12.24 11.36
CA MET A 1 23.34 -11.81 12.71
C MET A 1 22.09 -10.96 12.53
N PHE A 2 20.90 -11.48 12.87
CA PHE A 2 19.65 -10.73 12.72
C PHE A 2 19.46 -9.88 13.99
N THR A 3 19.65 -8.58 13.87
CA THR A 3 19.31 -7.60 14.91
C THR A 3 17.80 -7.48 14.99
N ALA A 4 17.24 -7.46 16.21
CA ALA A 4 15.83 -7.22 16.43
C ALA A 4 15.42 -5.85 15.85
N PRO A 5 14.16 -5.66 15.40
CA PRO A 5 13.68 -4.38 14.88
C PRO A 5 13.86 -3.27 15.91
N ASP A 6 14.47 -2.15 15.53
CA ASP A 6 14.51 -0.93 16.34
C ASP A 6 13.16 -0.20 16.20
N PRO A 7 12.36 -0.04 17.28
CA PRO A 7 11.09 0.67 17.25
C PRO A 7 11.22 2.14 16.81
N GLY A 8 12.41 2.74 16.93
CA GLY A 8 12.71 4.12 16.53
C GLY A 8 13.14 4.29 15.07
N ALA A 9 13.41 3.20 14.34
CA ALA A 9 13.80 3.29 12.94
C ALA A 9 12.61 3.71 12.04
N PRO A 10 12.85 4.52 10.99
CA PRO A 10 11.79 5.15 10.21
C PRO A 10 11.07 4.18 9.25
N ILE A 11 9.83 4.55 8.90
CA ILE A 11 9.13 4.02 7.73
C ILE A 11 9.19 5.09 6.64
N TYR A 12 9.59 4.69 5.44
CA TYR A 12 9.60 5.51 4.24
C TYR A 12 8.45 5.12 3.33
N TRP A 13 7.70 6.10 2.84
CA TRP A 13 6.49 5.90 2.04
C TRP A 13 6.73 6.34 0.60
N LEU A 14 6.62 5.40 -0.34
CA LEU A 14 6.73 5.66 -1.78
C LEU A 14 5.37 5.44 -2.46
N GLY A 15 4.60 6.52 -2.57
CA GLY A 15 3.34 6.52 -3.31
C GLY A 15 3.51 6.88 -4.78
N GLY A 16 2.41 6.84 -5.53
CA GLY A 16 2.36 7.26 -6.94
C GLY A 16 1.63 6.27 -7.85
N SER A 17 1.36 6.68 -9.10
CA SER A 17 0.54 5.90 -10.03
C SER A 17 1.19 4.57 -10.43
N PRO A 18 0.42 3.60 -10.91
CA PRO A 18 0.99 2.46 -11.64
C PRO A 18 1.98 2.95 -12.71
N CYS A 19 3.04 2.17 -12.93
CA CYS A 19 4.10 2.47 -13.91
C CYS A 19 4.91 3.77 -13.70
N SER A 20 4.82 4.46 -12.55
CA SER A 20 5.67 5.64 -12.26
C SER A 20 7.11 5.32 -11.83
N GLY A 21 7.49 4.04 -11.74
CA GLY A 21 8.86 3.61 -11.38
C GLY A 21 9.12 3.38 -9.89
N LYS A 22 8.10 3.51 -9.01
CA LYS A 22 8.19 3.30 -7.55
C LYS A 22 8.91 2.02 -7.18
N SER A 23 8.44 0.88 -7.67
CA SER A 23 8.99 -0.44 -7.30
C SER A 23 10.46 -0.57 -7.68
N SER A 24 10.87 -0.02 -8.83
CA SER A 24 12.29 0.00 -9.22
C SER A 24 13.14 0.85 -8.28
N VAL A 25 12.68 2.05 -7.91
CA VAL A 25 13.37 2.91 -6.96
C VAL A 25 13.42 2.26 -5.57
N ALA A 26 12.30 1.73 -5.10
CA ALA A 26 12.18 1.08 -3.80
C ALA A 26 13.10 -0.15 -3.68
N GLN A 27 13.17 -0.98 -4.72
CA GLN A 27 14.07 -2.14 -4.77
C GLN A 27 15.54 -1.73 -4.76
N HIS A 28 15.91 -0.69 -5.50
CA HIS A 28 17.29 -0.16 -5.46
C HIS A 28 17.64 0.38 -4.06
N LEU A 29 16.78 1.19 -3.46
CA LEU A 29 17.01 1.71 -2.11
C LEU A 29 17.10 0.60 -1.06
N ALA A 30 16.19 -0.38 -1.12
CA ALA A 30 16.19 -1.52 -0.22
C ALA A 30 17.49 -2.31 -0.30
N ARG A 31 17.95 -2.62 -1.52
CA ARG A 31 19.20 -3.36 -1.76
C ARG A 31 20.43 -2.55 -1.33
N ASP A 32 20.53 -1.30 -1.77
CA ASP A 32 21.75 -0.51 -1.62
C ASP A 32 21.98 -0.04 -0.18
N TYR A 33 20.90 0.11 0.60
CA TYR A 33 20.95 0.56 2.00
C TYR A 33 20.56 -0.52 3.02
N GLY A 34 20.24 -1.74 2.59
CA GLY A 34 19.85 -2.84 3.49
C GLY A 34 18.53 -2.58 4.24
N ILE A 35 17.59 -1.90 3.60
CA ILE A 35 16.29 -1.53 4.17
C ILE A 35 15.24 -2.57 3.79
N SER A 36 14.34 -2.92 4.72
CA SER A 36 13.22 -3.81 4.42
C SER A 36 12.27 -3.19 3.38
N LEU A 37 11.64 -4.00 2.54
CA LEU A 37 10.68 -3.54 1.54
C LEU A 37 9.33 -4.24 1.71
N TYR A 38 8.27 -3.46 1.73
CA TYR A 38 6.89 -3.91 1.62
C TYR A 38 6.27 -3.33 0.34
N SER A 39 5.86 -4.21 -0.57
CA SER A 39 5.10 -3.85 -1.76
C SER A 39 3.61 -4.06 -1.48
N CYS A 40 2.79 -3.02 -1.70
CA CYS A 40 1.33 -3.16 -1.64
C CYS A 40 0.83 -4.13 -2.71
N ASP A 41 1.43 -4.12 -3.90
CA ASP A 41 1.01 -4.98 -5.02
C ASP A 41 1.18 -6.47 -4.67
N ASP A 42 2.27 -6.84 -3.97
CA ASP A 42 2.51 -8.21 -3.50
C ASP A 42 1.50 -8.63 -2.40
N ALA A 43 0.97 -7.68 -1.63
CA ALA A 43 0.02 -7.95 -0.55
C ALA A 43 -1.44 -7.98 -1.01
N LEU A 44 -1.75 -7.31 -2.12
CA LEU A 44 -3.12 -7.06 -2.58
C LEU A 44 -3.93 -8.34 -2.74
N GLU A 45 -3.39 -9.39 -3.37
CA GLU A 45 -4.12 -10.65 -3.56
C GLU A 45 -4.56 -11.27 -2.22
N ARG A 46 -3.64 -11.31 -1.24
CA ARG A 46 -3.94 -11.80 0.10
C ARG A 46 -4.96 -10.92 0.82
N HIS A 47 -4.87 -9.60 0.69
CA HIS A 47 -5.84 -8.67 1.28
C HIS A 47 -7.23 -8.84 0.65
N MET A 48 -7.31 -9.00 -0.67
CA MET A 48 -8.55 -9.28 -1.39
C MET A 48 -9.22 -10.58 -0.91
N ALA A 49 -8.44 -11.62 -0.63
CA ALA A 49 -8.95 -12.88 -0.09
C ALA A 49 -9.44 -12.77 1.37
N GLN A 50 -8.94 -11.81 2.14
CA GLN A 50 -9.31 -11.58 3.54
C GLN A 50 -10.41 -10.52 3.72
N ALA A 51 -10.70 -9.75 2.66
CA ALA A 51 -11.70 -8.69 2.68
C ALA A 51 -13.09 -9.21 3.03
N THR A 52 -13.76 -8.53 3.96
CA THR A 52 -15.12 -8.88 4.38
C THR A 52 -16.10 -7.78 4.00
N PRO A 53 -17.38 -8.09 3.69
CA PRO A 53 -18.39 -7.08 3.41
C PRO A 53 -18.61 -6.07 4.56
N GLN A 54 -18.29 -6.45 5.79
CA GLN A 54 -18.48 -5.62 6.99
C GLN A 54 -17.37 -4.58 7.17
N VAL A 55 -16.13 -4.91 6.79
CA VAL A 55 -14.96 -4.05 7.05
C VAL A 55 -14.40 -3.45 5.75
N GLN A 56 -14.35 -4.23 4.66
CA GLN A 56 -13.88 -3.81 3.33
C GLN A 56 -14.95 -4.08 2.26
N PRO A 57 -16.11 -3.39 2.31
CA PRO A 57 -17.23 -3.67 1.41
C PRO A 57 -16.89 -3.49 -0.07
N THR A 58 -16.00 -2.56 -0.43
CA THR A 58 -15.65 -2.32 -1.84
C THR A 58 -14.73 -3.41 -2.37
N MET A 59 -13.71 -3.80 -1.59
CA MET A 59 -12.82 -4.92 -1.93
C MET A 59 -13.58 -6.24 -1.98
N ALA A 60 -14.40 -6.54 -0.96
CA ALA A 60 -15.20 -7.76 -0.91
C ALA A 60 -16.21 -7.85 -2.07
N ARG A 61 -16.75 -6.72 -2.54
CA ARG A 61 -17.61 -6.71 -3.72
C ARG A 61 -16.84 -6.97 -5.01
N LEU A 62 -15.62 -6.44 -5.14
CA LEU A 62 -14.83 -6.53 -6.37
C LEU A 62 -14.53 -7.99 -6.75
N THR A 63 -14.33 -8.90 -5.78
CA THR A 63 -14.09 -10.33 -6.03
C THR A 63 -15.27 -11.05 -6.67
N HIS A 64 -16.47 -10.47 -6.61
CA HIS A 64 -17.69 -11.01 -7.20
C HIS A 64 -18.10 -10.29 -8.50
N MET A 65 -17.34 -9.28 -8.94
CA MET A 65 -17.63 -8.55 -10.17
C MET A 65 -17.06 -9.27 -11.39
N THR A 66 -17.82 -9.25 -12.46
CA THR A 66 -17.34 -9.64 -13.79
C THR A 66 -16.40 -8.56 -14.38
N PRO A 67 -15.54 -8.91 -15.35
CA PRO A 67 -14.70 -7.93 -16.03
C PRO A 67 -15.50 -6.75 -16.61
N ASP A 68 -16.69 -7.00 -17.16
CA ASP A 68 -17.54 -5.95 -17.73
C ASP A 68 -18.01 -4.97 -16.64
N GLU A 69 -18.43 -5.48 -15.48
CA GLU A 69 -18.81 -4.63 -14.34
C GLU A 69 -17.63 -3.81 -13.80
N VAL A 70 -16.40 -4.33 -13.90
CA VAL A 70 -15.19 -3.60 -13.50
C VAL A 70 -14.82 -2.54 -14.53
N TRP A 71 -14.76 -2.91 -15.81
CA TRP A 71 -14.09 -2.13 -16.86
C TRP A 71 -15.02 -1.27 -17.71
N LEU A 72 -16.30 -1.64 -17.86
CA LEU A 72 -17.27 -0.90 -18.68
C LEU A 72 -18.07 0.15 -17.90
N GLU A 73 -17.85 0.27 -16.60
CA GLU A 73 -18.44 1.33 -15.79
C GLU A 73 -17.87 2.71 -16.17
N PRO A 74 -18.62 3.83 -16.06
CA PRO A 74 -18.07 5.16 -16.30
C PRO A 74 -16.79 5.44 -15.51
N VAL A 75 -15.80 6.07 -16.16
CA VAL A 75 -14.46 6.36 -15.58
C VAL A 75 -14.54 7.02 -14.20
N LYS A 76 -15.49 7.95 -14.01
CA LYS A 76 -15.68 8.62 -12.71
C LYS A 76 -16.00 7.64 -11.59
N ALA A 77 -16.82 6.62 -11.87
CA ALA A 77 -17.16 5.59 -10.90
C ALA A 77 -15.98 4.63 -10.65
N GLN A 78 -15.24 4.26 -11.71
CA GLN A 78 -14.00 3.48 -11.57
C GLN A 78 -12.98 4.17 -10.65
N VAL A 79 -12.74 5.47 -10.85
CA VAL A 79 -11.82 6.27 -10.01
C VAL A 79 -12.29 6.30 -8.55
N LEU A 80 -13.60 6.49 -8.31
CA LEU A 80 -14.15 6.49 -6.96
C LEU A 80 -14.02 5.11 -6.30
N ARG A 81 -14.23 4.02 -7.05
CA ARG A 81 -14.06 2.65 -6.55
C ARG A 81 -12.60 2.39 -6.17
N VAL A 82 -11.65 2.69 -7.04
CA VAL A 82 -10.21 2.51 -6.76
C VAL A 82 -9.78 3.30 -5.52
N LYS A 83 -10.22 4.56 -5.39
CA LYS A 83 -9.95 5.37 -4.20
C LYS A 83 -10.55 4.78 -2.91
N ARG A 84 -11.64 4.02 -2.98
CA ARG A 84 -12.21 3.32 -1.83
C ARG A 84 -11.42 2.06 -1.50
N ILE A 85 -11.06 1.26 -2.51
CA ILE A 85 -10.19 0.10 -2.37
C ILE A 85 -8.89 0.48 -1.66
N PHE A 86 -8.20 1.53 -2.12
CA PHE A 86 -6.96 1.98 -1.47
C PHE A 86 -7.15 2.38 0.00
N ARG A 87 -8.30 2.96 0.37
CA ARG A 87 -8.58 3.28 1.79
C ARG A 87 -8.86 2.04 2.63
N GLU A 88 -9.60 1.08 2.07
CA GLU A 88 -9.91 -0.19 2.74
C GLU A 88 -8.64 -1.03 2.93
N GLU A 89 -7.82 -1.12 1.89
CA GLU A 89 -6.55 -1.84 1.87
C GLU A 89 -5.51 -1.21 2.81
N PHE A 90 -5.45 0.12 2.91
CA PHE A 90 -4.45 0.81 3.73
C PHE A 90 -4.46 0.37 5.20
N LEU A 91 -5.63 0.06 5.78
CA LEU A 91 -5.70 -0.44 7.15
C LEU A 91 -5.09 -1.85 7.28
N MET A 92 -5.19 -2.67 6.24
CA MET A 92 -4.58 -4.01 6.18
C MET A 92 -3.07 -3.91 5.98
N ILE A 93 -2.61 -2.94 5.17
CA ILE A 93 -1.19 -2.58 5.03
C ILE A 93 -0.61 -2.17 6.39
N LEU A 94 -1.28 -1.28 7.12
CA LEU A 94 -0.85 -0.86 8.47
C LEU A 94 -0.74 -2.05 9.44
N ALA A 95 -1.66 -3.00 9.36
CA ALA A 95 -1.62 -4.21 10.19
C ALA A 95 -0.42 -5.11 9.83
N ASP A 96 -0.11 -5.29 8.55
CA ASP A 96 1.05 -6.08 8.12
C ASP A 96 2.36 -5.45 8.62
N ILE A 97 2.56 -4.16 8.34
CA ILE A 97 3.83 -3.47 8.56
C ILE A 97 4.15 -3.24 10.03
N ALA A 98 3.16 -3.32 10.92
CA ALA A 98 3.35 -3.25 12.37
C ALA A 98 4.29 -4.36 12.90
N SER A 99 4.39 -5.48 12.18
CA SER A 99 5.24 -6.62 12.57
C SER A 99 6.58 -6.70 11.83
N LEU A 100 6.81 -5.81 10.85
CA LEU A 100 7.97 -5.89 9.96
C LEU A 100 9.22 -5.21 10.53
N PRO A 101 10.42 -5.72 10.19
CA PRO A 101 11.67 -5.12 10.64
C PRO A 101 11.87 -3.72 10.04
N ARG A 102 12.28 -2.78 10.89
CA ARG A 102 12.61 -1.41 10.51
C ARG A 102 14.13 -1.21 10.38
N PRO A 103 14.60 -0.25 9.55
CA PRO A 103 13.81 0.66 8.69
C PRO A 103 13.06 -0.08 7.57
N LEU A 104 11.95 0.49 7.12
CA LEU A 104 11.04 -0.13 6.15
C LEU A 104 10.66 0.87 5.05
N ILE A 105 10.70 0.44 3.80
CA ILE A 105 10.05 1.13 2.68
C ILE A 105 8.70 0.47 2.43
N VAL A 106 7.64 1.26 2.37
CA VAL A 106 6.30 0.85 1.96
C VAL A 106 5.99 1.53 0.64
N GLU A 107 5.78 0.76 -0.42
CA GLU A 107 5.55 1.28 -1.76
C GLU A 107 4.26 0.74 -2.39
N GLY A 108 3.54 1.62 -3.10
CA GLY A 108 2.35 1.20 -3.85
C GLY A 108 1.37 2.32 -4.16
N ALA A 109 0.42 2.05 -5.06
CA ALA A 109 -0.61 3.03 -5.43
C ALA A 109 -1.60 3.32 -4.28
N ALA A 110 -1.76 2.38 -3.35
CA ALA A 110 -2.59 2.54 -2.15
C ALA A 110 -1.99 3.51 -1.11
N VAL A 111 -0.71 3.86 -1.25
CA VAL A 111 0.01 4.82 -0.39
C VAL A 111 -0.38 6.26 -0.77
N MET A 112 -1.62 6.64 -0.50
CA MET A 112 -2.14 7.96 -0.84
C MET A 112 -1.66 9.06 0.14
N PRO A 113 -1.41 10.30 -0.32
CA PRO A 113 -0.94 11.38 0.54
C PRO A 113 -1.81 11.65 1.76
N ASP A 114 -3.14 11.65 1.58
CA ASP A 114 -4.09 11.92 2.66
C ASP A 114 -4.13 10.83 3.74
N LEU A 115 -3.67 9.62 3.42
CA LEU A 115 -3.61 8.50 4.37
C LEU A 115 -2.31 8.46 5.16
N VAL A 116 -1.21 8.93 4.56
CA VAL A 116 0.13 8.86 5.12
C VAL A 116 0.49 10.09 5.93
N VAL A 117 -0.02 11.27 5.59
CA VAL A 117 0.42 12.56 6.17
C VAL A 117 0.37 12.60 7.70
N SER A 118 -0.62 11.96 8.32
CA SER A 118 -0.78 11.90 9.78
C SER A 118 0.16 10.90 10.47
N LEU A 119 0.84 10.06 9.69
CA LEU A 119 1.81 9.06 10.15
C LEU A 119 3.26 9.55 10.07
N LEU A 120 3.50 10.68 9.39
CA LEU A 120 4.84 11.22 9.19
C LEU A 120 5.34 11.94 10.43
N ILE A 121 6.59 11.65 10.80
CA ILE A 121 7.35 12.42 11.79
C ILE A 121 8.10 13.55 11.08
N ASP A 122 8.60 13.28 9.86
CA ASP A 122 9.28 14.23 9.00
C ASP A 122 8.75 14.10 7.56
N SER A 123 8.58 15.21 6.85
CA SER A 123 8.18 15.23 5.44
C SER A 123 9.12 14.45 4.51
N ALA A 124 10.40 14.32 4.86
CA ALA A 124 11.41 13.55 4.11
C ALA A 124 11.15 12.03 4.15
N GLN A 125 10.19 11.57 4.96
CA GLN A 125 9.80 10.17 5.02
C GLN A 125 8.82 9.76 3.91
N ALA A 126 8.35 10.67 3.05
CA ALA A 126 7.41 10.32 2.00
C ALA A 126 7.67 11.04 0.66
N ILE A 127 7.40 10.34 -0.44
CA ILE A 127 7.44 10.86 -1.80
C ILE A 127 6.31 10.24 -2.65
N TRP A 128 5.83 10.99 -3.65
CA TRP A 128 4.79 10.59 -4.61
C TRP A 128 5.18 10.89 -6.04
#